data_AF-A0A7W0TB13-F1
#
_entry.id   AF-A0A7W0TB13-F1
#
_cell.length_a   1.000
_cell.length_b   1.000
_cell.length_c   1.000
_cell.angle_alpha   90.00
_cell.angle_beta   90.00
_cell.angle_gamma   90.00
#
_symmetry.space_group_name_H-M   'P 1'
#
loop_
_entity.id
_entity.type
_entity.pdbx_description
1 polymer ?
#
loop_
_entity_poly.entity_id
_entity_poly.type
_entity_poly.pdbx_seq_one_letter_code
_entity_poly.pdbx_strand_id
1 'polypeptide(L)'
;MGSARSKGGKASGIKAKASAVVSTRPVASRRGIAEVIIGGLIVLAGFLIAALAFDSASSSNGKLMVAYGPVIVGLAIAVRGGIRLSPPTATPLPPRPDVRRWIYGGLACLFALIQAFCLWKVIPNRLPGAWIHLCSFPVFTGLMAVGTLAGKRHGWWLAVLAGTGIVISLALAIVRILISAAFLAGVYGALGKAGATFSFVSIALMVEAVALLPIVQIKWLMSRSGRRVFGV
;
A
#
# COMPACT_ATOMS: atom_id res chain seq x y z
N MET A 1 -19.12 -55.39 -37.47
CA MET A 1 -18.69 -56.70 -36.94
C MET A 1 -17.27 -56.57 -36.44
N GLY A 2 -16.98 -57.01 -35.21
CA GLY A 2 -15.61 -57.26 -34.76
C GLY A 2 -15.20 -56.61 -33.43
N SER A 3 -15.15 -57.46 -32.39
CA SER A 3 -14.23 -57.39 -31.22
C SER A 3 -14.57 -56.37 -30.12
N ALA A 4 -15.10 -56.73 -28.94
CA ALA A 4 -14.76 -57.76 -27.94
C ALA A 4 -13.44 -57.52 -27.17
N ARG A 5 -13.53 -57.66 -25.83
CA ARG A 5 -12.51 -57.54 -24.75
C ARG A 5 -12.16 -56.11 -24.34
N SER A 6 -12.12 -55.75 -23.05
CA SER A 6 -11.67 -56.54 -21.90
C SER A 6 -12.42 -56.11 -20.62
N LYS A 7 -13.06 -57.08 -19.97
CA LYS A 7 -13.46 -57.03 -18.57
C LYS A 7 -12.24 -57.35 -17.71
N GLY A 8 -12.11 -56.68 -16.57
CA GLY A 8 -11.44 -57.26 -15.41
C GLY A 8 -10.30 -56.42 -14.83
N GLY A 9 -10.60 -55.79 -13.71
CA GLY A 9 -9.61 -55.11 -12.87
C GLY A 9 -10.22 -54.71 -11.53
N LYS A 10 -10.79 -55.68 -10.80
CA LYS A 10 -11.15 -55.54 -9.38
C LYS A 10 -9.87 -55.26 -8.59
N ALA A 11 -9.65 -54.02 -8.18
CA ALA A 11 -8.76 -53.71 -7.07
C ALA A 11 -9.64 -53.43 -5.84
N SER A 12 -9.98 -54.51 -5.14
CA SER A 12 -10.53 -54.46 -3.79
C SER A 12 -9.43 -54.06 -2.81
N GLY A 13 -9.78 -53.23 -1.84
CA GLY A 13 -9.14 -53.29 -0.53
C GLY A 13 -8.07 -52.24 -0.25
N ILE A 14 -8.43 -50.96 -0.33
CA ILE A 14 -7.81 -49.97 0.56
C ILE A 14 -8.87 -49.66 1.61
N LYS A 15 -8.84 -50.45 2.70
CA LYS A 15 -9.56 -50.13 3.94
C LYS A 15 -9.08 -48.76 4.39
N ALA A 16 -9.92 -47.75 4.12
CA ALA A 16 -9.80 -46.42 4.67
C ALA A 16 -9.83 -46.54 6.21
N LYS A 17 -8.66 -46.60 6.84
CA LYS A 17 -8.52 -46.15 8.22
C LYS A 17 -8.82 -44.66 8.17
N ALA A 18 -10.07 -44.32 8.40
CA ALA A 18 -10.52 -42.98 8.76
C ALA A 18 -9.87 -42.64 10.11
N SER A 19 -8.60 -42.28 10.08
CA SER A 19 -7.94 -41.61 11.19
C SER A 19 -8.72 -40.33 11.40
N ALA A 20 -9.47 -40.27 12.51
CA ALA A 20 -10.13 -39.07 12.97
C ALA A 20 -9.08 -37.96 13.04
N VAL A 21 -9.07 -37.11 12.02
CA VAL A 21 -8.29 -35.88 12.01
C VAL A 21 -8.93 -35.01 13.07
N VAL A 22 -8.41 -35.10 14.29
CA VAL A 22 -8.77 -34.21 15.39
C VAL A 22 -8.54 -32.79 14.86
N SER A 23 -9.65 -32.11 14.58
CA SER A 23 -9.69 -30.74 14.07
C SER A 23 -9.22 -29.79 15.17
N THR A 24 -7.91 -29.71 15.38
CA THR A 24 -7.26 -28.76 16.29
C THR A 24 -7.09 -27.39 15.60
N ARG A 25 -8.15 -26.81 15.04
CA ARG A 25 -8.06 -25.46 14.45
C ARG A 25 -9.18 -24.55 14.92
N PRO A 26 -8.91 -23.79 16.00
CA PRO A 26 -9.18 -22.34 15.92
C PRO A 26 -8.13 -21.43 16.60
N VAL A 27 -7.13 -21.94 17.33
CA VAL A 27 -6.30 -21.09 18.21
C VAL A 27 -5.30 -20.20 17.46
N ALA A 28 -4.71 -20.69 16.36
CA ALA A 28 -3.72 -19.93 15.59
C ALA A 28 -4.29 -18.68 14.90
N SER A 29 -5.57 -18.73 14.51
CA SER A 29 -6.27 -17.61 13.85
C SER A 29 -6.48 -16.43 14.82
N ARG A 30 -6.92 -16.69 16.06
CA ARG A 30 -7.18 -15.62 17.04
C ARG A 30 -5.92 -14.82 17.40
N ARG A 31 -4.77 -15.48 17.49
CA ARG A 31 -3.48 -14.82 17.79
C ARG A 31 -3.03 -13.89 16.67
N GLY A 32 -3.19 -14.29 15.40
CA GLY A 32 -2.85 -13.42 14.27
C GLY A 32 -3.76 -12.20 14.18
N ILE A 33 -5.07 -12.35 14.44
CA ILE A 33 -6.02 -11.23 14.48
C ILE A 33 -5.62 -10.25 15.59
N ALA A 34 -5.31 -10.77 16.78
CA ALA A 34 -4.86 -9.96 17.90
C ALA A 34 -3.56 -9.21 17.58
N GLU A 35 -2.56 -9.85 16.96
CA GLU A 35 -1.31 -9.20 16.55
C GLU A 35 -1.56 -8.07 15.53
N VAL A 36 -2.47 -8.25 14.56
CA VAL A 36 -2.82 -7.17 13.61
C VAL A 36 -3.50 -5.99 14.31
N ILE A 37 -4.47 -6.26 15.19
CA ILE A 37 -5.19 -5.22 15.93
C ILE A 37 -4.23 -4.47 16.84
N ILE A 38 -3.41 -5.19 17.61
CA ILE A 38 -2.41 -4.60 18.51
C ILE A 38 -1.40 -3.76 17.73
N GLY A 39 -0.88 -4.28 16.62
CA GLY A 39 0.04 -3.54 15.76
C GLY A 39 -0.58 -2.24 15.22
N GLY A 40 -1.83 -2.30 14.75
CA GLY A 40 -2.57 -1.12 14.31
C GLY A 40 -2.82 -0.09 15.42
N LEU A 41 -3.17 -0.54 16.62
CA LEU A 41 -3.36 0.33 17.79
C LEU A 41 -2.05 1.02 18.21
N ILE A 42 -0.92 0.29 18.17
CA ILE A 42 0.40 0.86 18.47
C ILE A 42 0.81 1.90 17.43
N VAL A 43 0.51 1.66 16.14
CA VAL A 43 0.74 2.67 15.08
C VAL A 43 -0.06 3.94 15.35
N LEU A 44 -1.36 3.79 15.64
CA LEU A 44 -2.23 4.92 15.96
C LEU A 44 -1.75 5.69 17.19
N ALA A 45 -1.36 4.97 18.25
CA ALA A 45 -0.81 5.58 19.46
C ALA A 45 0.50 6.32 19.17
N GLY A 46 1.38 5.76 18.33
CA GLY A 46 2.62 6.42 17.90
C GLY A 46 2.35 7.73 17.17
N PHE A 47 1.40 7.74 16.24
CA PHE A 47 0.97 8.96 15.57
C PHE A 47 0.33 9.98 16.52
N LEU A 48 -0.48 9.52 17.47
CA LEU A 48 -1.11 10.39 18.47
C LEU A 48 -0.07 11.03 19.40
N ILE A 49 0.89 10.25 19.89
CA ILE A 49 2.02 10.76 20.70
C ILE A 49 2.83 11.77 19.88
N ALA A 50 3.13 11.46 18.62
CA ALA A 50 3.85 12.37 17.74
C ALA A 50 3.07 13.68 17.47
N ALA A 51 1.73 13.63 17.42
CA ALA A 51 0.89 14.80 17.25
C ALA A 51 0.81 15.65 18.52
N LEU A 52 0.71 15.03 19.70
CA LEU A 52 0.57 15.72 20.99
C LEU A 52 1.89 16.23 21.55
N ALA A 53 3.00 15.53 21.30
CA ALA A 53 4.32 15.88 21.84
C ALA A 53 5.05 16.95 21.03
N PHE A 54 4.59 17.24 19.80
CA PHE A 54 5.30 18.15 18.88
C PHE A 54 4.34 19.13 18.21
N ASP A 55 4.18 20.32 18.80
CA ASP A 55 3.48 21.46 18.19
C ASP A 55 4.07 21.86 16.82
N SER A 56 5.37 21.62 16.59
CA SER A 56 6.03 21.77 15.28
C SER A 56 7.24 20.81 15.15
N ALA A 57 7.68 20.42 13.94
CA ALA A 57 8.88 19.55 13.80
C ALA A 57 10.18 20.25 14.19
N SER A 58 10.23 21.57 14.02
CA SER A 58 11.45 22.36 14.17
C SER A 58 11.94 22.42 15.61
N SER A 59 11.08 22.15 16.60
CA SER A 59 11.47 22.13 18.03
C SER A 59 12.05 20.78 18.50
N SER A 60 12.11 19.76 17.64
CA SER A 60 12.25 18.39 18.14
C SER A 60 13.66 17.98 18.57
N ASN A 61 14.74 18.71 18.26
CA ASN A 61 16.13 18.43 18.71
C ASN A 61 16.49 16.91 18.74
N GLY A 62 16.11 16.16 17.69
CA GLY A 62 16.38 14.72 17.59
C GLY A 62 15.38 13.78 18.29
N LYS A 63 14.39 14.28 19.03
CA LYS A 63 13.32 13.49 19.68
C LYS A 63 12.35 12.83 18.70
N LEU A 64 12.46 13.11 17.39
CA LEU A 64 11.68 12.44 16.35
C LEU A 64 11.90 10.91 16.35
N MET A 65 13.10 10.41 16.67
CA MET A 65 13.32 8.97 16.77
C MET A 65 12.47 8.30 17.85
N VAL A 66 12.23 8.98 18.98
CA VAL A 66 11.41 8.45 20.07
C VAL A 66 9.93 8.40 19.68
N ALA A 67 9.48 9.35 18.84
CA ALA A 67 8.10 9.44 18.38
C ALA A 67 7.74 8.37 17.34
N TYR A 68 8.68 8.02 16.44
CA TYR A 68 8.44 7.04 15.37
C TYR A 68 8.74 5.59 15.77
N GLY A 69 9.45 5.37 16.87
CA GLY A 69 9.71 4.02 17.40
C GLY A 69 8.43 3.17 17.53
N PRO A 70 7.37 3.67 18.19
CA PRO A 70 6.09 2.97 18.28
C PRO A 70 5.48 2.68 16.91
N VAL A 71 5.55 3.62 15.95
CA VAL A 71 4.99 3.41 14.60
C VAL A 71 5.67 2.25 13.88
N ILE A 72 7.00 2.17 13.93
CA ILE A 72 7.77 1.08 13.30
C ILE A 72 7.47 -0.25 13.98
N VAL A 73 7.45 -0.29 15.32
CA VAL A 73 7.16 -1.49 16.09
C VAL A 73 5.73 -1.99 15.84
N GLY A 74 4.75 -1.08 15.85
CA GLY A 74 3.36 -1.41 15.57
C GLY A 74 3.18 -1.97 14.15
N LEU A 75 3.86 -1.39 13.16
CA LEU A 75 3.84 -1.88 11.78
C LEU A 75 4.45 -3.29 11.67
N ALA A 76 5.59 -3.52 12.31
CA ALA A 76 6.24 -4.84 12.33
C ALA A 76 5.36 -5.92 12.98
N ILE A 77 4.68 -5.59 14.08
CA ILE A 77 3.73 -6.47 14.76
C ILE A 77 2.51 -6.75 13.88
N ALA A 78 1.97 -5.73 13.20
CA ALA A 78 0.84 -5.90 12.30
C ALA A 78 1.19 -6.80 11.09
N VAL A 79 2.38 -6.61 10.50
CA VAL A 79 2.88 -7.46 9.41
C VAL A 79 3.06 -8.91 9.89
N ARG A 80 3.65 -9.11 11.07
CA ARG A 80 3.81 -10.45 11.67
C ARG A 80 2.46 -11.13 11.91
N GLY A 81 1.48 -10.39 12.43
CA GLY A 81 0.11 -10.88 12.61
C GLY A 81 -0.56 -11.26 11.30
N GLY A 82 -0.37 -10.45 10.25
CA GLY A 82 -0.84 -10.72 8.89
C GLY A 82 -0.23 -12.00 8.30
N ILE A 83 1.06 -12.25 8.54
CA ILE A 83 1.72 -13.50 8.12
C ILE A 83 1.10 -14.70 8.85
N ARG A 84 0.82 -14.59 10.16
CA ARG A 84 0.19 -15.67 10.95
C ARG A 84 -1.26 -15.95 10.60
N LEU A 85 -1.98 -14.95 10.09
CA LEU A 85 -3.36 -15.12 9.61
C LEU A 85 -3.44 -15.90 8.29
N SER A 86 -2.31 -16.12 7.63
CA SER A 86 -2.25 -16.94 6.43
C SER A 86 -2.51 -18.41 6.82
N PRO A 87 -3.57 -19.07 6.31
CA PRO A 87 -3.93 -20.43 6.70
C PRO A 87 -2.81 -21.43 6.37
N PRO A 88 -2.49 -22.40 7.25
CA PRO A 88 -1.60 -23.50 6.90
C PRO A 88 -2.38 -24.52 6.08
N THR A 89 -2.27 -24.47 4.75
CA THR A 89 -2.93 -25.43 3.84
C THR A 89 -1.92 -26.50 3.41
N ALA A 90 -2.29 -27.77 3.60
CA ALA A 90 -1.54 -28.94 3.17
C ALA A 90 -1.55 -29.08 1.63
N THR A 91 -0.48 -29.71 1.11
CA THR A 91 -0.02 -29.90 -0.29
C THR A 91 -1.11 -30.16 -1.34
N PRO A 92 -1.08 -29.47 -2.50
CA PRO A 92 0.01 -29.43 -3.49
C PRO A 92 0.87 -28.16 -3.35
N LEU A 93 2.14 -28.19 -3.78
CA LEU A 93 3.10 -27.09 -3.56
C LEU A 93 2.44 -25.72 -3.83
N PRO A 94 2.21 -24.90 -2.79
CA PRO A 94 1.49 -23.65 -2.96
C PRO A 94 2.28 -22.75 -3.92
N PRO A 95 1.61 -22.00 -4.80
CA PRO A 95 2.28 -20.99 -5.62
C PRO A 95 3.14 -20.14 -4.69
N ARG A 96 4.46 -20.11 -4.96
CA ARG A 96 5.42 -19.36 -4.13
C ARG A 96 4.87 -17.95 -3.92
N PRO A 97 4.87 -17.43 -2.68
CA PRO A 97 4.45 -16.05 -2.43
C PRO A 97 5.18 -15.13 -3.41
N ASP A 98 4.44 -14.41 -4.25
CA ASP A 98 5.07 -13.51 -5.22
C ASP A 98 5.72 -12.36 -4.43
N VAL A 99 7.04 -12.38 -4.35
CA VAL A 99 7.86 -11.42 -3.60
C VAL A 99 7.58 -10.00 -4.07
N ARG A 100 7.19 -9.82 -5.35
CA ARG A 100 6.83 -8.52 -5.94
C ARG A 100 5.72 -7.82 -5.18
N ARG A 101 4.75 -8.58 -4.65
CA ARG A 101 3.64 -8.01 -3.86
C ARG A 101 4.14 -7.30 -2.61
N TRP A 102 5.11 -7.91 -1.93
CA TRP A 102 5.69 -7.35 -0.71
C TRP A 102 6.61 -6.17 -1.02
N ILE A 103 7.37 -6.25 -2.12
CA ILE A 103 8.20 -5.13 -2.58
C ILE A 103 7.32 -3.92 -2.93
N TYR A 104 6.33 -4.08 -3.82
CA TYR A 104 5.48 -2.96 -4.23
C TYR A 104 4.59 -2.45 -3.09
N GLY A 105 4.00 -3.34 -2.29
CA GLY A 105 3.19 -2.96 -1.13
C GLY A 105 4.00 -2.25 -0.05
N GLY A 106 5.22 -2.74 0.24
CA GLY A 106 6.14 -2.12 1.18
C GLY A 106 6.65 -0.76 0.69
N LEU A 107 7.03 -0.66 -0.58
CA LEU A 107 7.45 0.59 -1.21
C LEU A 107 6.31 1.61 -1.18
N ALA A 108 5.09 1.24 -1.56
CA ALA A 108 3.93 2.11 -1.45
C ALA A 108 3.67 2.57 -0.01
N CYS A 109 3.81 1.68 0.97
CA CYS A 109 3.68 2.04 2.38
C CYS A 109 4.73 3.07 2.81
N LEU A 110 6.00 2.85 2.44
CA LEU A 110 7.09 3.79 2.70
C LEU A 110 6.84 5.16 2.07
N PHE A 111 6.42 5.19 0.79
CA PHE A 111 6.10 6.44 0.11
C PHE A 111 4.90 7.16 0.75
N ALA A 112 3.86 6.43 1.18
CA ALA A 112 2.74 7.03 1.88
C ALA A 112 3.18 7.71 3.19
N LEU A 113 4.09 7.09 3.94
CA LEU A 113 4.66 7.66 5.17
C LEU A 113 5.51 8.89 4.88
N ILE A 114 6.37 8.83 3.86
CA ILE A 114 7.20 9.98 3.44
C ILE A 114 6.31 11.14 3.00
N GLN A 115 5.30 10.88 2.17
CA GLN A 115 4.35 11.90 1.71
C GLN A 115 3.56 12.52 2.88
N ALA A 116 3.08 11.69 3.81
CA ALA A 116 2.38 12.18 5.00
C ALA A 116 3.29 13.04 5.87
N PHE A 117 4.55 12.64 6.05
CA PHE A 117 5.55 13.41 6.78
C PHE A 117 5.84 14.75 6.11
N CYS A 118 6.10 14.76 4.80
CA CYS A 118 6.32 15.98 4.03
C CYS A 118 5.12 16.93 4.11
N LEU A 119 3.91 16.40 3.97
CA LEU A 119 2.69 17.19 4.09
C LEU A 119 2.55 17.82 5.48
N TRP A 120 2.82 17.05 6.53
CA TRP A 120 2.65 17.50 7.90
C TRP A 120 3.75 18.47 8.37
N LYS A 121 4.99 18.32 7.89
CA LYS A 121 6.15 19.08 8.41
C LYS A 121 6.77 20.08 7.45
N VAL A 122 6.73 19.83 6.15
CA VAL A 122 7.46 20.63 5.15
C VAL A 122 6.55 21.63 4.46
N ILE A 123 5.27 21.32 4.28
CA ILE A 123 4.36 22.13 3.48
C ILE A 123 3.41 22.92 4.40
N PRO A 124 3.75 24.18 4.76
CA PRO A 124 2.81 25.05 5.45
C PRO A 124 1.70 25.44 4.48
N ASN A 125 0.52 24.83 4.62
CA ASN A 125 -0.61 25.11 3.76
C ASN A 125 -1.69 25.89 4.50
N ARG A 126 -2.05 27.08 3.99
CA ARG A 126 -3.08 27.95 4.57
C ARG A 126 -4.43 27.85 3.84
N LEU A 127 -4.46 27.21 2.67
CA LEU A 127 -5.65 27.11 1.83
C LEU A 127 -6.34 25.74 2.02
N PRO A 128 -7.55 25.68 2.59
CA PRO A 128 -8.23 24.41 2.88
C PRO A 128 -8.41 23.51 1.64
N GLY A 129 -8.72 24.10 0.48
CA GLY A 129 -8.89 23.37 -0.77
C GLY A 129 -7.59 22.81 -1.35
N ALA A 130 -6.43 23.40 -1.03
CA ALA A 130 -5.13 22.83 -1.35
C ALA A 130 -4.77 21.72 -0.36
N TRP A 131 -5.16 21.87 0.90
CA TRP A 131 -4.91 20.87 1.95
C TRP A 131 -5.59 19.54 1.64
N ILE A 132 -6.88 19.56 1.34
CA ILE A 132 -7.65 18.35 0.99
C ILE A 132 -6.99 17.63 -0.20
N HIS A 133 -6.57 18.39 -1.20
CA HIS A 133 -5.93 17.83 -2.37
C HIS A 133 -4.56 17.22 -2.05
N LEU A 134 -3.73 17.89 -1.26
CA LEU A 134 -2.43 17.36 -0.84
C LEU A 134 -2.58 16.11 0.05
N CYS A 135 -3.60 16.05 0.91
CA CYS A 135 -3.94 14.87 1.70
C CYS A 135 -4.31 13.66 0.84
N SER A 136 -4.80 13.88 -0.38
CA SER A 136 -5.20 12.78 -1.26
C SER A 136 -4.00 11.88 -1.64
N PHE A 137 -2.79 12.44 -1.76
CA PHE A 137 -1.58 11.68 -2.14
C PHE A 137 -1.22 10.59 -1.11
N PRO A 138 -0.94 10.90 0.17
CA PRO A 138 -0.61 9.86 1.15
C PRO A 138 -1.77 8.92 1.42
N VAL A 139 -3.03 9.41 1.36
CA VAL A 139 -4.22 8.57 1.56
C VAL A 139 -4.33 7.54 0.44
N PHE A 140 -4.30 7.94 -0.83
CA PHE A 140 -4.39 6.98 -1.93
C PHE A 140 -3.16 6.09 -2.00
N THR A 141 -1.95 6.59 -1.73
CA THR A 141 -0.75 5.74 -1.68
C THR A 141 -0.85 4.69 -0.57
N GLY A 142 -1.40 5.06 0.59
CA GLY A 142 -1.69 4.13 1.68
C GLY A 142 -2.75 3.08 1.32
N LEU A 143 -3.86 3.48 0.70
CA LEU A 143 -4.89 2.56 0.21
C LEU A 143 -4.33 1.60 -0.86
N MET A 144 -3.45 2.10 -1.73
CA MET A 144 -2.75 1.29 -2.73
C MET A 144 -1.83 0.26 -2.07
N ALA A 145 -1.10 0.65 -1.03
CA ALA A 145 -0.27 -0.25 -0.24
C ALA A 145 -1.11 -1.35 0.43
N VAL A 146 -2.20 -0.97 1.11
CA VAL A 146 -3.13 -1.89 1.78
C VAL A 146 -3.76 -2.86 0.78
N GLY A 147 -4.27 -2.37 -0.35
CA GLY A 147 -4.86 -3.20 -1.40
C GLY A 147 -3.86 -4.21 -1.97
N THR A 148 -2.61 -3.78 -2.16
CA THR A 148 -1.54 -4.63 -2.68
C THR A 148 -1.12 -5.70 -1.69
N LEU A 149 -0.96 -5.35 -0.41
CA LEU A 149 -0.57 -6.28 0.65
C LEU A 149 -1.68 -7.29 0.98
N ALA A 150 -2.95 -6.91 0.84
CA ALA A 150 -4.09 -7.77 1.13
C ALA A 150 -4.12 -9.05 0.26
N GLY A 151 -3.68 -8.97 -1.01
CA GLY A 151 -3.57 -10.14 -1.89
C GLY A 151 -4.89 -10.83 -2.22
N LYS A 152 -6.03 -10.14 -2.10
CA LYS A 152 -7.38 -10.66 -2.39
C LYS A 152 -7.99 -9.93 -3.60
N ARG A 153 -9.01 -10.51 -4.25
CA ARG A 153 -9.75 -9.89 -5.36
C ARG A 153 -10.19 -8.44 -5.09
N HIS A 154 -10.69 -8.16 -3.89
CA HIS A 154 -11.07 -6.79 -3.48
C HIS A 154 -9.86 -5.87 -3.29
N GLY A 155 -8.72 -6.42 -2.85
CA GLY A 155 -7.46 -5.68 -2.72
C GLY A 155 -6.90 -5.24 -4.08
N TRP A 156 -7.12 -6.04 -5.13
CA TRP A 156 -6.78 -5.65 -6.51
C TRP A 156 -7.55 -4.40 -6.94
N TRP A 157 -8.88 -4.40 -6.80
CA TRP A 157 -9.71 -3.23 -7.11
C TRP A 157 -9.30 -2.01 -6.30
N LEU A 158 -9.09 -2.18 -4.99
CA LEU A 158 -8.63 -1.09 -4.14
C LEU A 158 -7.30 -0.50 -4.61
N ALA A 159 -6.32 -1.36 -4.93
CA ALA A 159 -5.00 -0.92 -5.38
C ALA A 159 -5.04 -0.21 -6.73
N VAL A 160 -5.85 -0.71 -7.67
CA VAL A 160 -6.05 -0.10 -8.99
C VAL A 160 -6.74 1.26 -8.86
N LEU A 161 -7.87 1.32 -8.16
CA LEU A 161 -8.63 2.56 -7.97
C LEU A 161 -7.80 3.61 -7.24
N ALA A 162 -7.05 3.21 -6.20
CA ALA A 162 -6.16 4.12 -5.48
C ALA A 162 -5.00 4.61 -6.36
N GLY A 163 -4.37 3.71 -7.13
CA GLY A 163 -3.32 4.08 -8.08
C GLY A 163 -3.83 5.07 -9.15
N THR A 164 -5.01 4.82 -9.72
CA THR A 164 -5.68 5.75 -10.64
C THR A 164 -6.00 7.08 -9.96
N GLY A 165 -6.46 7.06 -8.71
CA GLY A 165 -6.68 8.24 -7.89
C GLY A 165 -5.43 9.11 -7.74
N ILE A 166 -4.26 8.51 -7.49
CA ILE A 166 -2.98 9.23 -7.42
C ILE A 166 -2.66 9.92 -8.74
N VAL A 167 -2.86 9.24 -9.87
CA VAL A 167 -2.60 9.81 -11.21
C VAL A 167 -3.53 10.98 -11.50
N ILE A 168 -4.82 10.86 -11.17
CA ILE A 168 -5.80 11.93 -11.33
C ILE A 168 -5.45 13.12 -10.42
N SER A 169 -5.15 12.88 -9.14
CA SER A 169 -4.71 13.94 -8.21
C SER A 169 -3.44 14.63 -8.71
N LEU A 170 -2.47 13.89 -9.24
CA LEU A 170 -1.26 14.48 -9.83
C LEU A 170 -1.59 15.37 -11.03
N ALA A 171 -2.46 14.91 -11.93
CA ALA A 171 -2.88 15.71 -13.09
C ALA A 171 -3.54 17.03 -12.64
N LEU A 172 -4.44 16.96 -11.64
CA LEU A 172 -5.06 18.15 -11.05
C LEU A 172 -4.03 19.07 -10.37
N ALA A 173 -2.97 18.51 -9.78
CA ALA A 173 -1.93 19.29 -9.11
C ALA A 173 -1.10 20.05 -10.14
N ILE A 174 -0.74 19.38 -11.25
CA ILE A 174 -0.05 19.99 -12.38
C ILE A 174 -0.88 21.15 -12.94
N VAL A 175 -2.19 20.94 -13.19
CA VAL A 175 -3.07 22.01 -13.68
C VAL A 175 -3.08 23.21 -12.73
N ARG A 176 -3.19 22.98 -11.42
CA ARG A 176 -3.14 24.06 -10.42
C ARG A 176 -1.81 24.81 -10.40
N ILE A 177 -0.68 24.10 -10.55
CA ILE A 177 0.65 24.69 -10.62
C ILE A 177 0.78 25.53 -11.89
N LEU A 178 0.31 25.02 -13.05
CA LEU A 178 0.35 25.74 -14.32
C LEU A 178 -0.49 27.02 -14.29
N ILE A 179 -1.70 26.96 -13.72
CA ILE A 179 -2.53 28.16 -13.52
C ILE A 179 -1.78 29.18 -12.64
N SER A 180 -1.23 28.74 -11.51
CA SER A 180 -0.48 29.61 -10.59
C SER A 180 0.75 30.23 -11.28
N ALA A 181 1.48 29.44 -12.08
CA ALA A 181 2.65 29.88 -12.82
C ALA A 181 2.29 30.90 -13.91
N ALA A 182 1.19 30.69 -14.64
CA ALA A 182 0.70 31.62 -15.65
C ALA A 182 0.31 32.97 -15.03
N PHE A 183 -0.41 32.94 -13.89
CA PHE A 183 -0.72 34.16 -13.14
C PHE A 183 0.53 34.88 -12.65
N LEU A 184 1.51 34.13 -12.11
CA LEU A 184 2.75 34.71 -11.62
C LEU A 184 3.52 35.41 -12.75
N ALA A 185 3.64 34.76 -13.90
CA ALA A 185 4.29 35.30 -15.09
C ALA A 185 3.60 36.56 -15.63
N GLY A 186 2.26 36.62 -15.59
CA GLY A 186 1.50 37.78 -16.03
C GLY A 186 1.63 38.98 -15.09
N VAL A 187 1.52 38.78 -13.78
CA VAL A 187 1.45 39.87 -12.80
C VAL A 187 2.84 40.41 -12.43
N TYR A 188 3.84 39.52 -12.30
CA TYR A 188 5.17 39.88 -11.79
C TYR A 188 6.24 40.06 -12.87
N GLY A 189 5.85 40.07 -14.15
CA GLY A 189 6.76 40.32 -15.28
C GLY A 189 7.96 39.38 -15.30
N ALA A 190 9.18 39.93 -15.29
CA ALA A 190 10.42 39.15 -15.38
C ALA A 190 10.61 38.17 -14.19
N LEU A 191 10.28 38.59 -12.97
CA LEU A 191 10.36 37.73 -11.78
C LEU A 191 9.34 36.59 -11.87
N GLY A 192 8.14 36.89 -12.36
CA GLY A 192 7.08 35.91 -12.60
C GLY A 192 7.47 34.84 -13.61
N LYS A 193 8.15 35.24 -14.70
CA LYS A 193 8.67 34.32 -15.71
C LYS A 193 9.71 33.36 -15.13
N ALA A 194 10.58 33.83 -14.23
CA ALA A 194 11.52 32.97 -13.52
C ALA A 194 10.80 31.99 -12.57
N GLY A 195 9.78 32.43 -11.84
CA GLY A 195 8.97 31.51 -11.03
C GLY A 195 8.25 30.45 -11.86
N ALA A 196 7.78 30.80 -13.06
CA ALA A 196 7.16 29.86 -13.98
C ALA A 196 8.15 28.78 -14.48
N THR A 197 9.42 29.11 -14.74
CA THR A 197 10.42 28.09 -15.12
C THR A 197 10.70 27.11 -13.98
N PHE A 198 10.79 27.59 -12.73
CA PHE A 198 10.91 26.72 -11.56
C PHE A 198 9.70 25.80 -11.37
N SER A 199 8.50 26.24 -11.76
CA SER A 199 7.30 25.41 -11.68
C SER A 199 7.37 24.16 -12.57
N PHE A 200 7.99 24.25 -13.75
CA PHE A 200 8.20 23.10 -14.62
C PHE A 200 9.17 22.08 -14.01
N VAL A 201 10.25 22.56 -13.38
CA VAL A 201 11.18 21.69 -12.64
C VAL A 201 10.45 20.99 -11.50
N SER A 202 9.62 21.72 -10.75
CA SER A 202 8.81 21.16 -9.67
C SER A 202 7.82 20.10 -10.19
N ILE A 203 7.14 20.35 -11.32
CA ILE A 203 6.26 19.38 -11.97
C ILE A 203 7.03 18.11 -12.36
N ALA A 204 8.21 18.25 -12.97
CA ALA A 204 9.03 17.11 -13.35
C ALA A 204 9.40 16.25 -12.13
N LEU A 205 9.84 16.89 -11.04
CA LEU A 205 10.14 16.22 -9.77
C LEU A 205 8.90 15.56 -9.15
N MET A 206 7.73 16.19 -9.23
CA MET A 206 6.49 15.58 -8.76
C MET A 206 6.11 14.35 -9.58
N VAL A 207 6.25 14.40 -10.91
CA VAL A 207 5.99 13.24 -11.78
C VAL A 207 6.93 12.10 -11.45
N GLU A 208 8.21 12.40 -11.26
CA GLU A 208 9.21 11.39 -10.90
C GLU A 208 8.93 10.78 -9.52
N ALA A 209 8.76 11.62 -8.49
CA ALA A 209 8.61 11.16 -7.11
C ALA A 209 7.23 10.53 -6.81
N VAL A 210 6.17 11.00 -7.46
CA VAL A 210 4.78 10.61 -7.12
C VAL A 210 4.18 9.67 -8.16
N ALA A 211 4.46 9.84 -9.45
CA ALA A 211 3.77 9.08 -10.51
C ALA A 211 4.44 7.75 -10.84
N LEU A 212 5.78 7.69 -10.80
CA LEU A 212 6.52 6.52 -11.29
C LEU A 212 6.13 5.24 -10.57
N LEU A 213 6.05 5.28 -9.25
CA LEU A 213 5.71 4.11 -8.44
C LEU A 213 4.28 3.61 -8.72
N PRO A 214 3.22 4.44 -8.63
CA PRO A 214 1.87 4.03 -9.01
C PRO A 214 1.78 3.49 -10.43
N ILE A 215 2.44 4.11 -11.41
CA ILE A 215 2.39 3.67 -12.81
C ILE A 215 3.00 2.27 -12.96
N VAL A 216 4.18 2.03 -12.38
CA VAL A 216 4.83 0.71 -12.41
C VAL A 216 3.98 -0.33 -11.69
N GLN A 217 3.36 0.04 -10.56
CA GLN A 217 2.52 -0.84 -9.77
C GLN A 217 1.22 -1.19 -10.49
N ILE A 218 0.53 -0.21 -11.10
CA ILE A 218 -0.66 -0.45 -11.94
C ILE A 218 -0.32 -1.33 -13.12
N LYS A 219 0.81 -1.08 -13.81
CA LYS A 219 1.28 -1.93 -14.91
C LYS A 219 1.45 -3.38 -14.47
N TRP A 220 2.07 -3.60 -13.30
CA TRP A 220 2.17 -4.94 -12.73
C TRP A 220 0.81 -5.53 -12.35
N LEU A 221 -0.08 -4.76 -11.70
CA LEU A 221 -1.43 -5.20 -11.32
C LEU A 221 -2.28 -5.62 -12.54
N MET A 222 -2.09 -4.98 -13.70
CA MET A 222 -2.79 -5.30 -14.95
C MET A 222 -2.20 -6.50 -15.71
N SER A 223 -0.94 -6.86 -15.40
CA SER A 223 -0.29 -8.00 -16.02
C SER A 223 -0.95 -9.33 -15.64
N ARG A 224 -0.69 -10.39 -16.42
CA ARG A 224 -1.18 -11.74 -16.09
C ARG A 224 -0.59 -12.31 -14.80
N SER A 225 0.61 -11.90 -14.40
CA SER A 225 1.20 -12.32 -13.13
C SER A 225 0.51 -11.62 -11.96
N GLY A 226 0.34 -10.30 -12.04
CA GLY A 226 -0.37 -9.52 -11.03
C GLY A 226 -1.79 -10.04 -10.80
N ARG A 227 -2.60 -10.17 -11.86
CA ARG A 227 -3.97 -10.67 -11.77
C ARG A 227 -4.10 -12.05 -11.10
N ARG A 228 -3.21 -13.00 -11.44
CA ARG A 228 -3.14 -14.33 -10.80
C ARG A 228 -2.88 -14.25 -9.29
N VAL A 229 -2.07 -13.29 -8.81
CA VAL A 229 -1.79 -13.11 -7.37
C VAL A 229 -3.05 -12.70 -6.60
N PHE A 230 -4.00 -12.02 -7.24
CA PHE A 230 -5.24 -11.57 -6.61
C PHE A 230 -6.46 -12.43 -6.95
N GLY A 231 -6.31 -13.47 -7.78
CA GLY A 231 -7.42 -14.32 -8.23
C GLY A 231 -8.40 -13.61 -9.17
N VAL A 232 -7.87 -12.71 -10.02
CA VAL A 232 -8.58 -12.01 -11.11
C VAL A 232 -8.11 -12.57 -12.45
#